data_AF-A0A2A6NDC9-F1
#
_entry.id   AF-A0A2A6NDC9-F1
#
_cell.length_a   1.000
_cell.length_b   1.000
_cell.length_c   1.000
_cell.angle_alpha   90.00
_cell.angle_beta   90.00
_cell.angle_gamma   90.00
#
_symmetry.space_group_name_H-M   'P 1'
#
loop_
_entity.id
_entity.type
_entity.pdbx_description
1 polymer ?
#
loop_
_entity_poly.entity_id
_entity_poly.type
_entity_poly.pdbx_seq_one_letter_code
_entity_poly.pdbx_strand_id
1 'polypeptide(L)'
;MWRRHGRIAGVLLLVMASLPARAGVEPCNTTQKRIEMTALLRHAAEDRPINITFATRADGVKLPAALIEQYPEEITIILQYEFDRLVVRDDGFEVGVWFNRKYARLAVPFDAIRSLWDGKVLMCTSNQL
;
A
#
# COMPACT_ATOMS: atom_id res chain seq x y z
N MET A 1 -52.78 -16.57 35.99
CA MET A 1 -52.36 -15.56 36.99
C MET A 1 -50.83 -15.50 36.96
N TRP A 2 -50.23 -14.55 36.23
CA TRP A 2 -48.76 -14.43 36.07
C TRP A 2 -48.34 -13.01 36.53
N ARG A 3 -47.42 -12.93 37.50
CA ARG A 3 -46.85 -11.70 38.10
C ARG A 3 -45.83 -11.09 37.13
N ARG A 4 -45.92 -9.79 36.80
CA ARG A 4 -45.14 -8.64 37.35
C ARG A 4 -43.63 -8.98 37.56
N HIS A 5 -42.63 -8.25 37.03
CA HIS A 5 -42.48 -6.79 36.93
C HIS A 5 -41.36 -6.40 35.95
N GLY A 6 -41.60 -5.35 35.17
CA GLY A 6 -40.57 -4.57 34.49
C GLY A 6 -39.91 -3.56 35.43
N ARG A 7 -38.58 -3.44 35.34
CA ARG A 7 -37.80 -2.28 35.80
C ARG A 7 -36.64 -2.10 34.82
N ILE A 8 -36.77 -1.15 33.91
CA ILE A 8 -35.62 -0.58 33.20
C ILE A 8 -35.72 0.92 33.38
N ALA A 9 -35.06 1.42 34.42
CA ALA A 9 -34.83 2.86 34.60
C ALA A 9 -33.40 3.11 34.11
N GLY A 10 -33.32 3.76 32.95
CA GLY A 10 -32.08 4.04 32.24
C GLY A 10 -31.25 5.11 32.94
N VAL A 11 -29.94 4.86 32.99
CA VAL A 11 -28.89 5.87 33.06
C VAL A 11 -27.67 5.23 32.38
N LEU A 12 -27.26 5.71 31.21
CA LEU A 12 -25.84 5.74 30.88
C LEU A 12 -25.53 6.70 29.71
N LEU A 13 -25.04 7.87 30.11
CA LEU A 13 -23.94 8.64 29.54
C LEU A 13 -23.77 8.66 28.00
N LEU A 14 -24.06 9.82 27.41
CA LEU A 14 -23.53 10.24 26.12
C LEU A 14 -21.99 10.26 26.16
N VAL A 15 -21.35 9.34 25.44
CA VAL A 15 -19.93 9.47 25.08
C VAL A 15 -19.88 9.96 23.63
N MET A 16 -19.76 11.28 23.46
CA MET A 16 -19.31 11.86 22.19
C MET A 16 -17.82 11.55 22.04
N ALA A 17 -17.50 10.37 21.50
CA ALA A 17 -16.14 10.06 21.07
C ALA A 17 -15.88 10.76 19.73
N SER A 18 -15.64 12.07 19.78
CA SER A 18 -15.02 12.78 18.65
C SER A 18 -13.53 12.44 18.63
N LEU A 19 -13.18 11.32 18.01
CA LEU A 19 -11.83 11.18 17.45
C LEU A 19 -11.90 11.68 16.02
N PRO A 20 -11.19 12.76 15.64
CA PRO A 20 -10.96 13.02 14.24
C PRO A 20 -10.13 11.84 13.75
N ALA A 21 -10.74 10.96 12.97
CA ALA A 21 -9.96 10.09 12.09
C ALA A 21 -9.08 11.05 11.29
N ARG A 22 -7.79 11.06 11.61
CA ARG A 22 -6.81 11.91 10.93
C ARG A 22 -6.94 11.57 9.46
N ALA A 23 -7.45 12.52 8.67
CA ALA A 23 -7.40 12.49 7.22
C ALA A 23 -5.95 12.77 6.73
N GLY A 24 -4.96 12.20 7.42
CA GLY A 24 -3.56 12.21 7.03
C GLY A 24 -3.28 10.85 6.42
N VAL A 25 -2.75 10.85 5.20
CA VAL A 25 -2.33 9.64 4.51
C VAL A 25 -1.35 8.86 5.42
N GLU A 26 -1.64 7.59 5.66
CA GLU A 26 -0.86 6.75 6.59
C GLU A 26 0.51 6.34 6.01
N PRO A 27 1.52 6.06 6.86
CA PRO A 27 2.82 5.57 6.40
C PRO A 27 2.76 4.18 5.76
N CYS A 28 3.50 3.99 4.67
CA CYS A 28 3.54 2.72 3.93
C CYS A 28 4.23 1.58 4.70
N ASN A 29 5.06 1.89 5.71
CA ASN A 29 5.86 0.90 6.46
C ASN A 29 5.12 0.25 7.65
N THR A 30 3.82 0.49 7.83
CA THR A 30 3.07 -0.08 8.96
C THR A 30 2.56 -1.48 8.63
N THR A 31 2.47 -2.36 9.64
CA THR A 31 1.96 -3.73 9.47
C THR A 31 0.55 -3.77 8.89
N GLN A 32 -0.33 -2.88 9.35
CA GLN A 32 -1.69 -2.78 8.85
C GLN A 32 -1.69 -2.43 7.35
N LYS A 33 -0.90 -1.43 6.95
CA LYS A 33 -0.81 -1.01 5.56
C LYS A 33 -0.19 -2.07 4.66
N ARG A 34 0.79 -2.84 5.14
CA ARG A 34 1.36 -3.98 4.40
C ARG A 34 0.31 -5.02 4.02
N ILE A 35 -0.62 -5.34 4.94
CA ILE A 35 -1.70 -6.30 4.67
C ILE A 35 -2.64 -5.74 3.58
N GLU A 36 -3.02 -4.48 3.70
CA GLU A 36 -3.88 -3.80 2.71
C GLU A 36 -3.20 -3.72 1.33
N MET A 37 -1.92 -3.35 1.29
CA MET A 37 -1.14 -3.28 0.06
C MET A 37 -0.97 -4.66 -0.57
N THR A 38 -0.74 -5.69 0.24
CA THR A 38 -0.66 -7.07 -0.25
C THR A 38 -1.97 -7.50 -0.91
N ALA A 39 -3.11 -7.21 -0.26
CA ALA A 39 -4.42 -7.51 -0.83
C ALA A 39 -4.64 -6.74 -2.13
N LEU A 40 -4.25 -5.46 -2.18
CA LEU A 40 -4.39 -4.64 -3.39
C LEU A 40 -3.55 -5.16 -4.54
N LEU A 41 -2.27 -5.46 -4.30
CA LEU A 41 -1.35 -5.93 -5.34
C LEU A 41 -1.77 -7.29 -5.90
N ARG A 42 -2.40 -8.15 -5.10
CA ARG A 42 -2.94 -9.43 -5.59
C ARG A 42 -4.05 -9.25 -6.64
N HIS A 43 -4.79 -8.14 -6.60
CA HIS A 43 -5.83 -7.81 -7.57
C HIS A 43 -5.36 -6.80 -8.64
N ALA A 44 -4.05 -6.48 -8.70
CA ALA A 44 -3.48 -5.50 -9.62
C ALA A 44 -3.76 -5.79 -11.11
N ALA A 45 -4.03 -7.06 -11.44
CA ALA A 45 -4.29 -7.50 -12.80
C ALA A 45 -5.73 -7.24 -13.28
N GLU A 46 -6.67 -6.92 -12.38
CA GLU A 46 -8.10 -7.08 -12.68
C GLU A 46 -8.72 -5.85 -13.36
N ASP A 47 -8.52 -4.61 -12.88
CA ASP A 47 -9.27 -3.47 -13.45
C ASP A 47 -8.61 -2.07 -13.36
N ARG A 48 -7.62 -1.83 -12.47
CA ARG A 48 -7.11 -0.47 -12.23
C ARG A 48 -5.59 -0.40 -12.17
N PRO A 49 -4.98 0.64 -12.76
CA PRO A 49 -3.54 0.83 -12.68
C PRO A 49 -3.13 1.14 -11.25
N ILE A 50 -2.16 0.38 -10.72
CA ILE A 50 -1.53 0.68 -9.44
C ILE A 50 -0.21 1.38 -9.70
N ASN A 51 -0.07 2.59 -9.15
CA ASN A 51 1.14 3.38 -9.23
C ASN A 51 1.91 3.21 -7.92
N ILE A 52 3.16 2.79 -8.01
CA ILE A 52 4.02 2.54 -6.86
C ILE A 52 5.29 3.34 -7.05
N THR A 53 5.53 4.30 -6.17
CA THR A 53 6.78 5.06 -6.10
C THR A 53 7.64 4.53 -4.97
N PHE A 54 8.91 4.26 -5.24
CA PHE A 54 9.85 3.75 -4.24
C PHE A 54 11.26 4.27 -4.47
N ALA A 55 12.05 4.29 -3.41
CA ALA A 55 13.44 4.70 -3.46
C ALA A 55 14.30 3.63 -4.14
N THR A 56 15.06 4.00 -5.17
CA THR A 56 15.78 3.03 -6.02
C THR A 56 17.03 2.44 -5.36
N ARG A 57 17.54 3.12 -4.33
CA ARG A 57 18.73 2.75 -3.55
C ARG A 57 18.43 2.32 -2.11
N ALA A 58 17.17 2.14 -1.75
CA ALA A 58 16.80 1.68 -0.42
C ALA A 58 17.26 0.22 -0.20
N ASP A 59 17.50 -0.13 1.07
CA ASP A 59 17.95 -1.46 1.45
C ASP A 59 16.98 -2.54 0.97
N GLY A 60 17.53 -3.60 0.37
CA GLY A 60 16.77 -4.73 -0.15
C GLY A 60 16.14 -4.51 -1.54
N VAL A 61 16.14 -3.29 -2.08
CA VAL A 61 15.68 -3.03 -3.44
C VAL A 61 16.65 -3.62 -4.47
N LYS A 62 16.12 -4.36 -5.45
CA LYS A 62 16.91 -4.92 -6.56
C LYS A 62 16.39 -4.39 -7.89
N LEU A 63 17.25 -3.65 -8.59
CA LEU A 63 16.98 -3.07 -9.91
C LEU A 63 18.21 -3.26 -10.82
N PRO A 64 18.02 -3.34 -12.14
CA PRO A 64 19.12 -3.19 -13.10
C PRO A 64 19.87 -1.87 -12.92
N ALA A 65 21.21 -1.89 -13.04
CA ALA A 65 22.06 -0.71 -12.89
C ALA A 65 21.65 0.45 -13.80
N ALA A 66 21.27 0.16 -15.05
CA ALA A 66 20.80 1.16 -16.00
C ALA A 66 19.57 1.94 -15.51
N LEU A 67 18.66 1.30 -14.74
CA LEU A 67 17.51 1.99 -14.16
C LEU A 67 17.91 2.85 -12.97
N ILE A 68 18.89 2.41 -12.16
CA ILE A 68 19.41 3.21 -11.05
C ILE A 68 20.16 4.44 -11.57
N GLU A 69 20.91 4.32 -12.67
CA GLU A 69 21.57 5.46 -13.31
C GLU A 69 20.57 6.46 -13.88
N GLN A 70 19.47 5.97 -14.47
CA GLN A 70 18.42 6.81 -15.02
C GLN A 70 17.52 7.44 -13.94
N TYR A 71 17.28 6.73 -12.85
CA TYR A 71 16.41 7.10 -11.73
C TYR A 71 17.18 6.91 -10.40
N PRO A 72 18.07 7.86 -10.04
CA PRO A 72 19.02 7.68 -8.93
C PRO A 72 18.42 7.77 -7.53
N GLU A 73 17.28 8.45 -7.39
CA GLU A 73 16.62 8.68 -6.10
C GLU A 73 15.38 7.78 -5.97
N GLU A 74 14.41 7.97 -6.87
CA GLU A 74 13.12 7.30 -6.83
C GLU A 74 12.66 6.95 -8.24
N ILE A 75 11.84 5.90 -8.33
CA ILE A 75 11.18 5.50 -9.57
C ILE A 75 9.71 5.19 -9.28
N THR A 76 8.84 5.54 -10.21
CA THR A 76 7.43 5.15 -10.20
C THR A 76 7.19 4.09 -11.26
N ILE A 77 6.65 2.95 -10.85
CA ILE A 77 6.16 1.90 -11.75
C ILE A 77 4.64 1.89 -11.76
N ILE A 78 4.07 1.51 -12.90
CA ILE A 78 2.63 1.35 -13.07
C ILE A 78 2.37 -0.13 -13.35
N LEU A 79 1.69 -0.81 -12.44
CA LEU A 79 1.24 -2.18 -12.65
C LEU A 79 -0.11 -2.12 -13.37
N GLN A 80 -0.06 -2.24 -14.70
CA GLN A 80 -1.23 -2.32 -15.56
C GLN A 80 -0.87 -3.06 -16.85
N TYR A 81 -1.72 -4.00 -17.29
CA TYR A 81 -1.68 -4.78 -18.55
C TYR A 81 -0.38 -5.57 -18.86
N GLU A 82 0.80 -4.98 -18.72
CA GLU A 82 2.09 -5.52 -19.14
C GLU A 82 3.07 -5.67 -17.96
N PHE A 83 2.77 -6.63 -17.10
CA PHE A 83 3.72 -7.14 -16.10
C PHE A 83 3.66 -8.66 -16.06
N ASP A 84 4.73 -9.29 -15.59
CA ASP A 84 4.75 -10.73 -15.36
C ASP A 84 5.22 -11.05 -13.94
N ARG A 85 4.91 -12.28 -13.50
CA ARG A 85 5.50 -12.87 -12.28
C ARG A 85 5.43 -11.97 -11.06
N LEU A 86 4.29 -11.31 -10.86
CA LEU A 86 4.03 -10.58 -9.62
C LEU A 86 3.95 -11.58 -8.47
N VAL A 87 4.93 -11.53 -7.58
CA VAL A 87 4.98 -12.33 -6.36
C VAL A 87 4.94 -11.38 -5.19
N VAL A 88 3.84 -11.40 -4.44
CA VAL A 88 3.67 -10.57 -3.24
C VAL A 88 3.95 -11.41 -2.00
N ARG A 89 4.87 -10.94 -1.16
CA ARG A 89 5.26 -11.53 0.13
C ARG A 89 4.91 -10.56 1.26
N ASP A 90 5.13 -10.99 2.50
CA ASP A 90 4.77 -10.20 3.68
C ASP A 90 5.66 -8.95 3.86
N ASP A 91 6.87 -8.98 3.32
CA ASP A 91 7.90 -7.94 3.42
C ASP A 91 8.05 -7.08 2.16
N GLY A 92 7.40 -7.45 1.05
CA GLY A 92 7.50 -6.72 -0.22
C GLY A 92 6.94 -7.48 -1.41
N PHE A 93 7.35 -7.10 -2.61
CA PHE A 93 6.96 -7.76 -3.84
C PHE A 93 8.10 -7.89 -4.84
N GLU A 94 8.00 -8.89 -5.70
CA GLU A 94 8.79 -9.03 -6.91
C GLU A 94 7.89 -8.92 -8.13
N VAL A 95 8.36 -8.27 -9.20
CA VAL A 95 7.60 -8.14 -10.44
C VAL A 95 8.54 -8.05 -11.63
N GLY A 96 8.10 -8.62 -12.75
CA GLY A 96 8.70 -8.41 -14.05
C GLY A 96 7.98 -7.32 -14.83
N VAL A 97 8.74 -6.39 -15.38
CA VAL A 97 8.22 -5.28 -16.19
C VAL A 97 9.12 -5.04 -17.39
N TRP A 98 8.63 -4.30 -18.37
CA TRP A 98 9.42 -3.92 -19.54
C TRP A 98 9.71 -2.41 -19.53
N PHE A 99 10.99 -2.05 -19.54
CA PHE A 99 11.45 -0.67 -19.71
C PHE A 99 12.09 -0.52 -21.08
N ASN A 100 11.56 0.37 -21.93
CA ASN A 100 12.06 0.58 -23.29
C ASN A 100 12.25 -0.74 -24.07
N ARG A 101 11.27 -1.65 -23.98
CA ARG A 101 11.28 -3.00 -24.56
C ARG A 101 12.33 -3.97 -23.99
N LYS A 102 13.03 -3.60 -22.92
CA LYS A 102 13.93 -4.50 -22.18
C LYS A 102 13.22 -5.02 -20.93
N TYR A 103 13.18 -6.34 -20.80
CA TYR A 103 12.64 -6.96 -19.59
C TYR A 103 13.55 -6.66 -18.38
N ALA A 104 12.94 -6.31 -17.26
CA ALA A 104 13.60 -6.12 -15.97
C ALA A 104 12.79 -6.80 -14.87
N ARG A 105 13.48 -7.50 -13.97
CA ARG A 105 12.89 -7.98 -12.73
C ARG A 105 13.24 -7.02 -11.61
N LEU A 106 12.23 -6.61 -10.86
CA LEU A 106 12.34 -5.74 -9.71
C LEU A 106 12.00 -6.53 -8.45
N ALA A 107 12.75 -6.30 -7.37
CA ALA A 107 12.36 -6.71 -6.02
C ALA A 107 12.31 -5.47 -5.15
N VAL A 108 11.17 -5.23 -4.50
CA VAL A 108 10.89 -3.98 -3.78
C VAL A 108 10.30 -4.33 -2.41
N PRO A 109 11.06 -4.11 -1.32
CA PRO A 109 10.53 -4.18 0.04
C PRO A 109 9.46 -3.11 0.29
N PHE A 110 8.47 -3.39 1.12
CA PHE A 110 7.44 -2.41 1.45
C PHE A 110 8.00 -1.17 2.18
N ASP A 111 9.11 -1.32 2.91
CA ASP A 111 9.78 -0.20 3.58
C ASP A 111 10.45 0.77 2.61
N ALA A 112 10.73 0.35 1.37
CA ALA A 112 11.29 1.22 0.33
C ALA A 112 10.23 2.08 -0.37
N ILE A 113 8.94 1.78 -0.16
CA ILE A 113 7.83 2.45 -0.86
C ILE A 113 7.59 3.83 -0.26
N ARG A 114 7.61 4.81 -1.15
CA ARG A 114 7.42 6.23 -0.86
C ARG A 114 5.98 6.65 -1.05
N SER A 115 5.31 6.15 -2.08
CA SER A 115 3.88 6.36 -2.22
C SER A 115 3.21 5.23 -3.00
N LEU A 116 1.93 5.01 -2.72
CA LEU A 116 1.10 4.05 -3.45
C LEU A 116 -0.25 4.67 -3.79
N TRP A 117 -0.65 4.58 -5.07
CA TRP A 117 -1.90 5.11 -5.58
C TRP A 117 -2.64 4.06 -6.41
N ASP A 118 -3.92 3.80 -6.11
CA ASP A 118 -4.71 2.69 -6.68
C ASP A 118 -5.49 3.03 -7.96
N GLY A 119 -5.14 4.14 -8.62
CA GLY A 119 -5.92 4.68 -9.75
C GLY A 119 -6.95 5.73 -9.34
N LYS A 120 -7.28 5.85 -8.05
CA LYS A 120 -8.27 6.84 -7.56
C LYS A 120 -7.83 7.54 -6.29
N VAL A 121 -7.25 6.80 -5.35
CA VAL A 121 -6.98 7.26 -3.99
C VAL A 121 -5.51 7.03 -3.65
N LEU A 122 -4.89 8.03 -2.99
CA LEU A 122 -3.56 7.91 -2.41
C LEU A 122 -3.66 7.05 -1.15
N MET A 123 -3.14 5.83 -1.23
CA MET A 123 -3.28 4.82 -0.19
C MET A 123 -2.33 5.06 0.97
N CYS A 124 -1.06 5.35 0.66
CA CYS A 124 -0.04 5.61 1.65
C CYS A 124 1.04 6.55 1.10
N THR A 125 1.75 7.21 2.00
CA THR A 125 2.92 8.02 1.69
C THR A 125 3.95 7.88 2.81
N SER A 126 5.23 7.70 2.48
CA SER A 126 6.30 7.75 3.47
C SER A 126 6.57 9.21 3.80
N ASN A 127 6.27 9.60 5.04
CA ASN A 127 6.57 10.94 5.54
C ASN A 127 8.04 11.06 5.98
N GLN A 128 8.96 10.60 5.13
CA GLN A 128 10.39 10.81 5.30
C GLN A 128 10.79 12.08 4.53
N LEU A 129 10.73 13.20 5.26
CA LEU A 129 11.57 14.37 5.00
C LEU A 129 12.97 14.11 5.55
#